data_AF-A0A916C7E5-F1
#
_entry.id   AF-A0A916C7E5-F1
#
_cell.length_a   1.000
_cell.length_b   1.000
_cell.length_c   1.000
_cell.angle_alpha   90.00
_cell.angle_beta   90.00
_cell.angle_gamma   90.00
#
_symmetry.space_group_name_H-M   'P 1'
#
loop_
_entity.id
_entity.type
_entity.pdbx_description
1 polymer ?
#
loop_
_entity_poly.entity_id
_entity_poly.type
_entity_poly.pdbx_seq_one_letter_code
_entity_poly.pdbx_strand_id
1 'polypeptide(L)'
;METRIANAENEATYLLAKVEVVATYKLAGINRTRMENLFHRLFAPARLNITINDRFGHPVQPEEWFLVPLFVIDEAVARIKDGSITGYVYDPSGAKLVKV
;
A
#
# COMPACT_ATOMS: atom_id res chain seq x y z
N MET A 1 -2.18 -15.16 -9.43
CA MET A 1 -2.45 -14.00 -8.56
C MET A 1 -3.39 -14.41 -7.43
N GLU A 2 -4.47 -15.12 -7.76
CA GLU A 2 -5.47 -15.65 -6.82
C GLU A 2 -4.88 -16.49 -5.67
N THR A 3 -3.83 -17.27 -5.92
CA THR A 3 -3.15 -18.09 -4.89
C THR A 3 -2.50 -17.30 -3.75
N ARG A 4 -2.17 -16.00 -3.92
CA ARG A 4 -1.53 -15.19 -2.85
C ARG A 4 -2.51 -14.63 -1.83
N ILE A 5 -3.79 -14.50 -2.19
CA ILE A 5 -4.85 -13.95 -1.34
C ILE A 5 -5.88 -15.00 -0.92
N ALA A 6 -5.77 -16.24 -1.43
CA ALA A 6 -6.69 -17.34 -1.17
C ALA A 6 -6.83 -17.70 0.32
N ASN A 7 -5.82 -17.39 1.13
CA ASN A 7 -5.81 -17.66 2.57
C ASN A 7 -5.76 -16.37 3.43
N ALA A 8 -6.12 -15.23 2.84
CA ALA A 8 -6.06 -13.93 3.51
C ALA A 8 -6.83 -13.87 4.84
N GLU A 9 -8.02 -14.51 4.89
CA GLU A 9 -8.85 -14.55 6.10
C GLU A 9 -8.17 -15.24 7.30
N ASN A 10 -7.12 -16.04 7.07
CA ASN A 10 -6.38 -16.76 8.11
C ASN A 10 -4.97 -16.18 8.36
N GLU A 11 -4.63 -15.07 7.71
CA GLU A 11 -3.30 -14.46 7.76
C GLU A 11 -3.37 -13.07 8.38
N ALA A 12 -2.57 -12.84 9.43
CA ALA A 12 -2.55 -11.55 10.12
C ALA A 12 -2.03 -10.40 9.23
N THR A 13 -1.21 -10.70 8.22
CA THR A 13 -0.81 -9.74 7.17
C THR A 13 -2.02 -9.15 6.46
N TYR A 14 -3.11 -9.92 6.35
CA TYR A 14 -4.36 -9.49 5.73
C TYR A 14 -5.44 -9.10 6.75
N LEU A 15 -5.05 -8.80 7.99
CA LEU A 15 -5.95 -8.44 9.09
C LEU A 15 -7.01 -9.52 9.40
N LEU A 16 -6.74 -10.79 9.07
CA LEU A 16 -7.69 -11.89 9.23
C LEU A 16 -9.03 -11.63 8.51
N ALA A 17 -8.98 -10.92 7.38
CA ALA A 17 -10.14 -10.53 6.59
C ALA A 17 -10.02 -10.98 5.13
N LYS A 18 -11.17 -11.07 4.46
CA LYS A 18 -11.21 -11.32 3.02
C LYS A 18 -10.64 -10.13 2.26
N VAL A 19 -9.91 -10.43 1.19
CA VAL A 19 -9.31 -9.43 0.31
C VAL A 19 -10.08 -9.39 -1.00
N GLU A 20 -10.48 -8.18 -1.39
CA GLU A 20 -11.03 -7.89 -2.70
C GLU A 20 -10.00 -7.09 -3.52
N VAL A 21 -9.76 -7.50 -4.76
CA VAL A 21 -8.88 -6.76 -5.67
C VAL A 21 -9.70 -5.64 -6.33
N VAL A 22 -9.53 -4.42 -5.83
CA VAL A 22 -10.26 -3.23 -6.33
C VAL A 22 -9.60 -2.59 -7.57
N ALA A 23 -8.31 -2.83 -7.79
CA ALA A 23 -7.57 -2.32 -8.94
C ALA A 23 -6.36 -3.21 -9.28
N THR A 24 -5.97 -3.23 -10.55
CA THR A 24 -4.77 -3.94 -11.02
C THR A 24 -3.98 -3.07 -11.98
N TYR A 25 -2.69 -2.86 -11.68
CA TYR A 25 -1.80 -2.05 -12.49
C TYR A 25 -0.77 -2.94 -13.19
N LYS A 26 -0.73 -2.88 -14.52
CA LYS A 26 0.33 -3.54 -15.30
C LYS A 26 1.58 -2.67 -15.29
N LEU A 27 2.70 -3.30 -14.94
CA LEU A 27 4.02 -2.70 -14.89
C LEU A 27 4.92 -3.47 -15.86
N ALA A 28 5.55 -2.75 -16.78
CA ALA A 28 6.52 -3.32 -17.72
C ALA A 28 7.82 -2.51 -17.63
N GLY A 29 8.96 -3.20 -17.53
CA GLY A 29 10.27 -2.54 -17.45
C GLY A 29 10.58 -1.83 -16.12
N ILE A 30 9.81 -2.08 -15.05
CA ILE A 30 9.99 -1.44 -13.74
C ILE A 30 10.55 -2.46 -12.74
N ASN A 31 11.56 -2.05 -11.96
CA ASN A 31 12.07 -2.85 -10.85
C ASN A 31 11.04 -2.87 -9.71
N ARG A 32 10.49 -4.06 -9.44
CA ARG A 32 9.44 -4.27 -8.42
C ARG A 32 9.86 -3.79 -7.03
N THR A 33 11.05 -4.16 -6.56
CA THR A 33 11.55 -3.79 -5.22
C THR A 33 11.73 -2.29 -5.09
N ARG A 34 12.20 -1.62 -6.13
CA ARG A 34 12.32 -0.14 -6.12
C ARG A 34 10.96 0.52 -6.02
N MET A 35 9.95 0.02 -6.74
CA MET A 35 8.60 0.55 -6.71
C MET A 35 7.94 0.35 -5.35
N GLU A 36 8.06 -0.84 -4.77
CA GLU A 36 7.59 -1.15 -3.42
C GLU A 36 8.19 -0.16 -2.40
N ASN A 37 9.51 -0.03 -2.37
CA ASN A 37 10.22 0.93 -1.52
C ASN A 37 9.79 2.39 -1.74
N LEU A 38 9.27 2.73 -2.92
CA LEU A 38 8.80 4.08 -3.23
C LEU A 38 7.41 4.30 -2.64
N PHE A 39 6.49 3.34 -2.78
CA PHE A 39 5.18 3.41 -2.12
C PHE A 39 5.29 3.44 -0.60
N HIS A 40 6.13 2.60 -0.01
CA HIS A 40 6.39 2.61 1.43
C HIS A 40 6.79 3.99 1.92
N ARG A 41 7.74 4.65 1.22
CA ARG A 41 8.21 5.99 1.59
C ARG A 41 7.16 7.06 1.34
N LEU A 42 6.48 7.01 0.19
CA LEU A 42 5.47 7.98 -0.19
C LEU A 42 4.28 7.99 0.78
N PHE A 43 3.79 6.80 1.15
CA PHE A 43 2.61 6.63 1.99
C PHE A 43 2.94 6.36 3.46
N ALA A 44 4.20 6.41 3.88
CA ALA A 44 4.58 6.31 5.30
C ALA A 44 3.74 7.19 6.24
N PRO A 45 3.38 8.45 5.90
CA PRO A 45 2.52 9.28 6.75
C PRO A 45 1.10 8.74 6.93
N ALA A 46 0.66 7.87 6.03
CA ALA A 46 -0.67 7.25 6.01
C ALA A 46 -0.69 5.83 6.59
N ARG A 47 0.46 5.35 7.11
CA ARG A 47 0.59 3.99 7.61
C ARG A 47 -0.34 3.78 8.80
N LEU A 48 -1.14 2.72 8.73
CA LEU A 48 -2.06 2.34 9.77
C LEU A 48 -1.28 1.83 11.00
N ASN A 49 -1.43 2.51 12.13
CA ASN A 49 -0.79 2.12 13.38
C ASN A 49 -1.76 1.31 14.24
N ILE A 50 -1.84 -0.01 13.97
CA ILE A 50 -2.72 -0.94 14.70
C ILE A 50 -1.95 -2.16 15.19
N THR A 51 -2.41 -2.71 16.31
CA THR A 51 -1.97 -4.02 16.81
C THR A 51 -3.19 -4.94 16.83
N ILE A 52 -3.03 -6.12 16.24
CA ILE A 52 -4.04 -7.18 16.25
C ILE A 52 -3.43 -8.43 16.86
N ASN A 53 -4.25 -9.33 17.39
CA ASN A 53 -3.77 -10.65 17.78
C ASN A 53 -3.84 -11.59 16.58
N ASP A 54 -2.81 -12.41 16.40
CA ASP A 54 -2.87 -13.51 15.46
C ASP A 54 -3.81 -14.64 15.96
N ARG A 55 -3.96 -15.70 15.16
CA ARG A 55 -4.79 -16.88 15.50
C ARG A 55 -4.32 -17.67 16.73
N PHE A 56 -3.14 -17.37 17.28
CA PHE A 56 -2.57 -17.97 18.49
C PHE A 56 -2.60 -17.01 19.68
N GLY A 57 -3.14 -15.79 19.50
CA GLY A 57 -3.22 -14.77 20.54
C GLY A 57 -1.94 -13.92 20.69
N HIS A 58 -0.97 -14.03 19.78
CA HIS A 58 0.22 -13.19 19.82
C HIS A 58 -0.05 -11.82 19.18
N PRO A 59 0.34 -10.72 19.83
CA PRO A 59 0.18 -9.39 19.25
C PRO A 59 1.11 -9.21 18.06
N VAL A 60 0.56 -8.73 16.95
CA VAL A 60 1.28 -8.42 15.72
C VAL A 60 0.88 -7.04 15.22
N GLN A 61 1.85 -6.34 14.63
CA GLN A 61 1.68 -5.00 14.09
C GLN A 61 2.09 -5.01 12.61
N PRO A 62 1.12 -5.04 11.68
CA PRO A 62 1.44 -5.13 10.27
C PRO A 62 1.88 -3.75 9.73
N GLU A 63 3.02 -3.71 9.04
CA GLU A 63 3.61 -2.45 8.53
C GLU A 63 3.17 -2.09 7.10
N GLU A 64 2.42 -2.99 6.47
CA GLU A 64 2.04 -2.96 5.04
C GLU A 64 0.67 -2.30 4.78
N TRP A 65 0.04 -1.72 5.81
CA TRP A 65 -1.30 -1.14 5.71
C TRP A 65 -1.24 0.38 5.68
N PHE A 66 -1.94 0.99 4.73
CA PHE A 66 -1.96 2.43 4.51
C PHE A 66 -3.39 2.91 4.24
N LEU A 67 -3.76 4.06 4.79
CA LEU A 67 -5.05 4.70 4.54
C LEU A 67 -4.91 5.73 3.41
N VAL A 68 -5.18 5.28 2.18
CA VAL A 68 -4.99 6.08 0.98
C VAL A 68 -6.19 5.88 0.03
N PRO A 69 -6.81 6.96 -0.49
CA PRO A 69 -7.85 6.82 -1.50
C PRO A 69 -7.32 6.26 -2.82
N LEU A 70 -8.15 5.50 -3.54
CA LEU A 70 -7.76 4.88 -4.80
C LEU A 70 -7.24 5.89 -5.84
N PHE A 71 -7.88 7.06 -5.97
CA PHE A 71 -7.47 8.09 -6.94
C PHE A 71 -6.05 8.62 -6.68
N VAL A 72 -5.59 8.62 -5.42
CA VAL A 72 -4.22 9.01 -5.07
C VAL A 72 -3.23 7.93 -5.49
N ILE A 73 -3.62 6.66 -5.34
CA ILE A 73 -2.82 5.50 -5.80
C ILE A 73 -2.68 5.56 -7.32
N ASP A 74 -3.76 5.86 -8.04
CA ASP A 74 -3.75 6.04 -9.50
C ASP A 74 -2.78 7.16 -9.91
N GLU A 75 -2.85 8.31 -9.26
CA GLU A 75 -1.93 9.44 -9.51
C GLU A 75 -0.48 9.05 -9.21
N ALA A 76 -0.22 8.41 -8.07
CA ALA A 76 1.12 7.96 -7.69
C ALA A 76 1.70 6.99 -8.73
N VAL A 77 0.90 6.04 -9.22
CA VAL A 77 1.32 5.10 -10.28
C VAL A 77 1.66 5.85 -11.57
N ALA A 78 0.86 6.85 -11.97
CA ALA A 78 1.15 7.65 -13.16
C ALA A 78 2.47 8.42 -13.01
N ARG A 79 2.69 9.04 -11.86
CA ARG A 79 3.93 9.78 -11.55
C ARG A 79 5.16 8.90 -11.40
N ILE A 80 4.99 7.65 -10.98
CA ILE A 80 6.09 6.67 -10.96
C ILE A 80 6.50 6.32 -12.38
N LYS A 81 5.52 6.17 -13.29
CA LYS A 81 5.78 5.83 -14.70
C LYS A 81 6.47 6.95 -15.45
N ASP A 82 6.10 8.20 -15.20
CA ASP A 82 6.74 9.37 -15.83
C ASP A 82 7.99 9.88 -15.08
N GLY A 83 8.26 9.34 -13.88
CA GLY A 83 9.42 9.68 -13.06
C GLY A 83 9.28 10.96 -12.21
N SER A 84 8.14 11.65 -12.27
CA SER A 84 7.90 12.90 -11.54
C SER A 84 7.62 12.72 -10.05
N ILE A 85 7.36 11.48 -9.59
CA ILE A 85 6.95 11.19 -8.21
C ILE A 85 7.94 11.68 -7.14
N THR A 86 9.22 11.83 -7.49
CA THR A 86 10.26 12.32 -6.56
C THR A 86 10.04 13.75 -6.09
N GLY A 87 9.26 14.54 -6.84
CA GLY A 87 8.88 15.90 -6.47
C GLY A 87 7.57 15.99 -5.68
N TYR A 88 7.04 14.87 -5.17
CA TYR A 88 5.77 14.82 -4.46
C TYR A 88 5.87 14.08 -3.13
N VAL A 89 5.07 14.52 -2.16
CA VAL A 89 4.80 13.83 -0.90
C VAL A 89 3.30 13.65 -0.73
N TYR A 90 2.90 12.61 -0.02
CA TYR A 90 1.49 12.43 0.33
C TYR A 90 1.13 13.28 1.56
N ASP A 91 0.05 14.05 1.45
CA ASP A 91 -0.60 14.74 2.57
C ASP A 91 -1.84 13.94 3.00
N PRO A 92 -1.80 13.26 4.16
CA PRO A 92 -2.95 12.51 4.67
C PRO A 92 -4.14 13.40 5.03
N SER A 93 -3.91 14.66 5.42
CA SER A 93 -4.98 15.57 5.85
C SER A 93 -5.82 16.03 4.66
N GLY A 94 -5.16 16.32 3.54
CA GLY A 94 -5.80 16.69 2.28
C GLY A 94 -6.09 15.51 1.35
N ALA A 95 -5.68 14.29 1.72
CA ALA A 95 -5.78 13.08 0.92
C ALA A 95 -5.29 13.26 -0.53
N LYS A 96 -4.12 13.87 -0.70
CA LYS A 96 -3.58 14.26 -2.01
C LYS A 96 -2.06 14.23 -2.07
N LEU A 97 -1.51 14.14 -3.28
CA LEU A 97 -0.09 14.39 -3.50
C LEU A 97 0.15 15.89 -3.59
N VAL A 98 1.09 16.40 -2.79
CA VAL A 98 1.53 17.79 -2.82
C VAL A 98 2.96 17.86 -3.33
N LYS A 99 3.25 18.88 -4.14
CA LYS A 99 4.58 19.10 -4.65
C LYS A 99 5.50 19.57 -3.53
N VAL A 100 6.71 19.03 -3.48
CA VAL A 100 7.79 19.44 -2.56
C VAL A 100 8.54 20.63 -3.14
#